data_AF-A0A4W2FS59-F1
#
_entry.id   AF-A0A4W2FS59-F1
#
_cell.length_a   1.000
_cell.length_b   1.000
_cell.length_c   1.000
_cell.angle_alpha   90.00
_cell.angle_beta   90.00
_cell.angle_gamma   90.00
#
_symmetry.space_group_name_H-M   'P 1'
#
loop_
_entity.id
_entity.type
_entity.pdbx_description
1 polymer ?
#
loop_
_entity_poly.entity_id
_entity_poly.type
_entity_poly.pdbx_seq_one_letter_code
_entity_poly.pdbx_strand_id
1 'polypeptide(L)'
;MWLYLAVLLGLYYFLRWYRERQVVSHLRDKFVFITGCDSGFGNQLARQLDLKGLRVLAACLMKQGAEQLRNQTSDRLQTVILDVTKTESVAAATEWVKERVGDRVIKASDFLKAPWARNLSLVTNCMEHALTACHPRSRYSAGWDAKFLYLPMSYLPSFLVDLMIYWNYPQPAKAL
;
A
#
# COMPACT_ATOMS: atom_id res chain seq x y z
N MET A 1 23.51 -35.69 -7.20
CA MET A 1 23.78 -34.24 -7.34
C MET A 1 22.49 -33.41 -7.41
N TRP A 2 21.54 -33.74 -8.29
CA TRP A 2 20.27 -33.00 -8.44
C TRP A 2 19.33 -33.05 -7.22
N LEU A 3 19.31 -34.15 -6.47
CA LEU A 3 18.50 -34.27 -5.23
C LEU A 3 18.92 -33.26 -4.16
N TYR A 4 20.23 -33.04 -3.96
CA TYR A 4 20.75 -32.05 -3.02
C TYR A 4 20.40 -30.62 -3.44
N LEU A 5 20.48 -30.31 -4.75
CA LEU A 5 20.06 -29.02 -5.28
C LEU A 5 18.55 -28.77 -5.08
N ALA A 6 17.72 -29.78 -5.32
CA ALA A 6 16.27 -29.68 -5.10
C ALA A 6 15.92 -29.48 -3.61
N VAL A 7 16.60 -30.18 -2.70
CA VAL A 7 16.43 -30.01 -1.25
C VAL A 7 16.88 -28.62 -0.79
N LEU A 8 18.03 -28.13 -1.27
CA LEU A 8 18.50 -26.77 -0.95
C LEU A 8 17.55 -25.68 -1.47
N LEU A 9 17.04 -25.82 -2.70
CA LEU A 9 16.02 -24.92 -3.25
C LEU A 9 14.74 -24.96 -2.40
N GLY A 10 14.24 -26.15 -2.06
CA GLY A 10 13.06 -26.33 -1.21
C GLY A 10 13.23 -25.70 0.17
N LEU A 11 14.39 -25.93 0.81
CA LEU A 11 14.73 -25.33 2.10
C LEU A 11 14.84 -23.81 2.00
N TYR A 12 15.45 -23.29 0.94
CA TYR A 12 15.52 -21.85 0.70
C TYR A 12 14.13 -21.22 0.54
N TYR A 13 13.25 -21.81 -0.27
CA TYR A 13 11.86 -21.34 -0.41
C TYR A 13 11.08 -21.46 0.89
N PHE A 14 11.28 -22.52 1.67
CA PHE A 14 10.63 -22.73 2.95
C PHE A 14 11.08 -21.70 3.99
N LEU A 15 12.39 -21.50 4.15
CA LEU A 15 12.94 -20.49 5.06
C LEU A 15 12.51 -19.08 4.67
N ARG A 16 12.52 -18.78 3.35
CA ARG A 16 12.01 -17.51 2.83
C ARG A 16 10.53 -17.33 3.12
N TRP A 17 9.70 -18.36 2.88
CA TRP A 17 8.27 -18.34 3.18
C TRP A 17 8.01 -18.14 4.68
N TYR A 18 8.73 -18.86 5.53
CA TYR A 18 8.59 -18.76 6.98
C TYR A 18 8.98 -17.36 7.49
N ARG A 19 10.09 -16.81 6.99
CA ARG A 19 10.57 -15.47 7.34
C ARG A 19 9.64 -14.36 6.85
N GLU A 20 9.05 -14.51 5.67
CA GLU A 20 8.05 -13.59 5.12
C GLU A 20 6.74 -13.60 5.93
N ARG A 21 6.38 -14.72 6.57
CA ARG A 21 5.15 -14.82 7.39
C ARG A 21 5.28 -14.30 8.82
N GLN A 22 6.47 -13.89 9.26
CA GLN A 22 6.63 -13.31 10.59
C GLN A 22 6.03 -11.92 10.64
N VAL A 23 5.02 -11.75 11.49
CA VAL A 23 4.33 -10.47 11.77
C VAL A 23 4.93 -9.86 13.03
N VAL A 24 5.10 -8.54 13.03
CA VAL A 24 5.69 -7.80 14.15
C VAL A 24 4.81 -7.95 15.39
N SER A 25 5.39 -8.43 16.50
CA SER A 25 4.76 -8.40 17.82
C SER A 25 4.61 -6.95 18.29
N HIS A 26 3.51 -6.63 18.99
CA HIS A 26 3.16 -5.27 19.46
C HIS A 26 2.70 -4.27 18.38
N LEU A 27 1.72 -4.65 17.55
CA LEU A 27 1.10 -3.74 16.58
C LEU A 27 0.34 -2.57 17.25
N ARG A 28 -0.12 -2.71 18.49
CA ARG A 28 -0.96 -1.71 19.19
C ARG A 28 -0.24 -0.40 19.54
N ASP A 29 1.08 -0.43 19.56
CA ASP A 29 1.92 0.72 19.93
C ASP A 29 2.42 1.48 18.69
N LYS A 30 2.11 0.98 17.50
CA LYS A 30 2.50 1.60 16.23
C LYS A 30 1.35 2.45 15.68
N PHE A 31 1.73 3.59 15.11
CA PHE A 31 0.84 4.50 14.42
C PHE A 31 1.05 4.40 12.92
N VAL A 32 -0.04 4.44 12.16
CA VAL A 32 -0.02 4.51 10.70
C VAL A 32 -0.79 5.74 10.27
N PHE A 33 -0.15 6.63 9.52
CA PHE A 33 -0.79 7.79 8.91
C PHE A 33 -1.18 7.49 7.47
N ILE A 34 -2.45 7.68 7.12
CA ILE A 34 -2.99 7.36 5.79
C ILE A 34 -3.67 8.59 5.22
N THR A 35 -3.18 9.10 4.10
CA THR A 35 -3.84 10.19 3.35
C THR A 35 -4.88 9.64 2.38
N GLY A 36 -6.00 10.35 2.19
CA GLY A 36 -7.03 9.97 1.21
C GLY A 36 -7.94 8.86 1.71
N CYS A 37 -8.47 8.99 2.93
CA CYS A 37 -9.35 7.99 3.55
C CYS A 37 -10.85 8.23 3.33
N ASP A 38 -11.24 9.20 2.50
CA ASP A 38 -12.65 9.50 2.23
C ASP A 38 -13.38 8.31 1.60
N SER A 39 -12.77 7.67 0.61
CA SER A 39 -13.32 6.52 -0.10
C SER A 39 -12.23 5.61 -0.70
N GLY A 40 -12.62 4.46 -1.24
CA GLY A 40 -11.70 3.57 -1.96
C GLY A 40 -10.68 2.85 -1.06
N PHE A 41 -9.44 2.72 -1.55
CA PHE A 41 -8.38 1.91 -0.92
C PHE A 41 -7.99 2.42 0.46
N GLY A 42 -7.83 3.73 0.63
CA GLY A 42 -7.44 4.34 1.89
C GLY A 42 -8.46 4.05 2.99
N ASN A 43 -9.75 4.19 2.67
CA ASN A 43 -10.85 3.89 3.60
C ASN A 43 -10.86 2.41 4.02
N GLN A 44 -10.78 1.49 3.06
CA GLN A 44 -10.77 0.05 3.37
C GLN A 44 -9.52 -0.37 4.14
N LEU A 45 -8.35 0.16 3.78
CA LEU A 45 -7.11 -0.09 4.50
C LEU A 45 -7.19 0.41 5.94
N ALA A 46 -7.70 1.63 6.15
CA ALA A 46 -7.86 2.20 7.48
C ALA A 46 -8.74 1.32 8.38
N ARG A 47 -9.85 0.80 7.85
CA ARG A 47 -10.73 -0.15 8.55
C ARG A 47 -10.05 -1.49 8.83
N GLN A 48 -9.32 -2.05 7.86
CA GLN A 48 -8.59 -3.30 8.04
C GLN A 48 -7.52 -3.20 9.12
N LEU A 49 -6.78 -2.09 9.16
CA LEU A 49 -5.74 -1.87 10.17
C LEU A 49 -6.33 -1.61 11.56
N ASP A 50 -7.48 -0.93 11.67
CA ASP A 50 -8.21 -0.78 12.94
C ASP A 50 -8.65 -2.14 13.51
N LEU A 51 -9.20 -3.02 12.65
CA LEU A 51 -9.56 -4.39 13.04
C LEU A 51 -8.36 -5.22 13.51
N LYS A 52 -7.17 -4.96 12.97
CA LYS A 52 -5.90 -5.59 13.41
C LYS A 52 -5.35 -4.97 14.71
N GLY A 53 -5.97 -3.90 15.20
CA GLY A 53 -5.64 -3.24 16.45
C GLY A 53 -4.51 -2.23 16.37
N LEU A 54 -4.15 -1.77 15.16
CA LEU A 54 -3.20 -0.66 14.95
C LEU A 54 -3.87 0.68 15.25
N ARG A 55 -3.08 1.69 15.63
CA ARG A 55 -3.57 3.06 15.76
C ARG A 55 -3.47 3.75 14.40
N VAL A 56 -4.62 4.13 13.84
CA VAL A 56 -4.68 4.69 12.50
C VAL A 56 -5.02 6.17 12.58
N LEU A 57 -4.18 6.99 11.95
CA LEU A 57 -4.37 8.41 11.78
C LEU A 57 -4.80 8.65 10.33
N ALA A 58 -6.11 8.77 10.11
CA ALA A 58 -6.71 8.83 8.79
C ALA A 58 -6.96 10.28 8.36
N ALA A 59 -6.30 10.71 7.28
CA ALA A 59 -6.49 12.01 6.65
C ALA A 59 -7.56 11.93 5.55
N CYS A 60 -8.60 12.76 5.69
CA CYS A 60 -9.73 12.86 4.78
C CYS A 60 -9.82 14.28 4.21
N LEU A 61 -10.21 14.43 2.96
CA LEU A 61 -10.48 15.73 2.34
C LEU A 61 -11.85 16.29 2.79
N MET A 62 -12.85 15.41 2.91
CA MET A 62 -14.23 15.80 3.22
C MET A 62 -14.59 15.48 4.67
N LYS A 63 -15.29 16.42 5.34
CA LYS A 63 -15.78 16.22 6.72
C LYS A 63 -16.73 15.04 6.85
N GLN A 64 -17.64 14.88 5.90
CA GLN A 64 -18.61 13.77 5.88
C GLN A 64 -17.91 12.40 5.79
N GLY A 65 -16.87 12.28 4.95
CA GLY A 65 -16.09 11.05 4.81
C GLY A 65 -15.33 10.70 6.10
N ALA A 66 -14.76 11.71 6.76
CA ALA A 66 -14.12 11.55 8.06
C ALA A 66 -15.08 11.07 9.15
N GLU A 67 -16.28 11.64 9.23
CA GLU A 67 -17.30 11.24 10.20
C GLU A 67 -17.84 9.82 9.93
N GLN A 68 -18.09 9.50 8.65
CA GLN A 68 -18.53 8.16 8.27
C GLN A 68 -17.50 7.09 8.63
N LEU A 69 -16.21 7.36 8.38
CA LEU A 69 -15.13 6.45 8.75
C LEU A 69 -15.04 6.29 10.27
N ARG A 70 -15.15 7.39 11.02
CA ARG A 70 -15.10 7.37 12.49
C ARG A 70 -16.27 6.58 13.09
N ASN A 71 -17.47 6.70 12.52
CA ASN A 71 -18.64 5.96 13.00
C ASN A 71 -18.57 4.45 12.71
N GLN A 72 -17.77 4.02 11.73
CA GLN A 72 -17.61 2.62 11.35
C GLN A 72 -16.40 1.93 12.01
N THR A 73 -15.62 2.66 12.81
CA THR A 73 -14.35 2.19 13.36
C THR A 73 -14.25 2.44 14.86
N SER A 74 -13.23 1.86 15.49
CA SER A 74 -13.00 1.97 16.93
C SER A 74 -12.40 3.32 17.31
N ASP A 75 -12.37 3.64 18.61
CA ASP A 75 -11.74 4.87 19.16
C ASP A 75 -10.22 5.00 18.88
N ARG A 76 -9.60 3.94 18.37
CA ARG A 76 -8.19 3.89 17.98
C ARG A 76 -7.92 4.57 16.64
N LEU A 77 -8.95 4.74 15.81
CA LEU A 77 -8.85 5.46 14.55
C LEU A 77 -9.24 6.92 14.78
N GLN A 78 -8.31 7.82 14.49
CA GLN A 78 -8.53 9.26 14.57
C GLN A 78 -8.49 9.85 13.17
N THR A 79 -9.46 10.72 12.88
CA THR A 79 -9.56 11.39 11.59
C THR A 79 -9.08 12.83 11.67
N VAL A 80 -8.40 13.29 10.62
CA VAL A 80 -7.98 14.68 10.43
C VAL A 80 -8.40 15.15 9.05
N ILE A 81 -8.82 16.41 8.94
CA ILE A 81 -9.13 17.01 7.64
C ILE A 81 -7.82 17.52 7.03
N LEU A 82 -7.47 17.01 5.85
CA LEU A 82 -6.24 17.34 5.14
C LEU A 82 -6.52 17.55 3.66
N ASP A 83 -6.16 18.73 3.18
CA ASP A 83 -6.04 19.02 1.75
C ASP A 83 -4.56 18.99 1.36
N VAL A 84 -4.16 17.93 0.64
CA VAL A 84 -2.76 17.72 0.21
C VAL A 84 -2.28 18.79 -0.76
N THR A 85 -3.20 19.51 -1.43
CA THR A 85 -2.84 20.59 -2.36
C THR A 85 -2.39 21.87 -1.64
N LYS A 86 -2.71 22.00 -0.34
CA LYS A 86 -2.43 23.20 0.46
C LYS A 86 -1.33 22.92 1.48
N THR A 87 -0.20 23.59 1.33
CA THR A 87 0.97 23.45 2.22
C THR A 87 0.63 23.76 3.68
N GLU A 88 -0.22 24.74 3.95
CA GLU A 88 -0.68 25.08 5.31
C GLU A 88 -1.45 23.93 5.97
N SER A 89 -2.34 23.27 5.21
CA SER A 89 -3.11 22.12 5.70
C SER A 89 -2.20 20.93 5.97
N VAL A 90 -1.18 20.72 5.13
CA VAL A 90 -0.14 19.69 5.33
C VAL A 90 0.69 19.98 6.58
N ALA A 91 1.08 21.24 6.82
CA ALA A 91 1.82 21.63 8.02
C ALA A 91 1.00 21.37 9.30
N ALA A 92 -0.27 21.80 9.31
CA ALA A 92 -1.18 21.58 10.44
C ALA A 92 -1.40 20.07 10.71
N ALA A 93 -1.61 19.27 9.66
CA ALA A 93 -1.74 17.81 9.82
C ALA A 93 -0.44 17.18 10.33
N THR A 94 0.72 17.70 9.90
CA THR A 94 2.02 17.21 10.37
C THR A 94 2.22 17.51 11.85
N GLU A 95 1.86 18.70 12.33
CA GLU A 95 1.90 19.04 13.76
C GLU A 95 0.95 18.16 14.57
N TRP A 96 -0.28 17.98 14.09
CA TRP A 96 -1.27 17.11 14.71
C TRP A 96 -0.80 15.65 14.84
N VAL A 97 -0.10 15.14 13.83
CA VAL A 97 0.52 13.79 13.85
C VAL A 97 1.69 13.75 14.84
N LYS A 98 2.58 14.75 14.82
CA LYS A 98 3.73 14.83 15.74
C LYS A 98 3.28 14.81 17.20
N GLU A 99 2.20 15.52 17.52
CA GLU A 99 1.60 15.54 18.86
C GLU A 99 1.18 14.13 19.33
N ARG A 100 0.65 13.30 18.42
CA ARG A 100 0.11 11.97 18.74
C ARG A 100 1.14 10.84 18.75
N VAL A 101 2.10 10.92 17.83
CA VAL A 101 3.10 9.86 17.60
C VAL A 101 4.39 10.12 18.40
N GLY A 102 4.63 11.38 18.81
CA GLY A 102 5.91 11.82 19.36
C GLY A 102 7.02 11.80 18.30
N ASP A 103 8.29 11.78 18.73
CA ASP A 103 9.47 11.85 17.84
C ASP A 103 9.73 10.59 16.98
N ARG A 104 8.81 9.61 16.97
CA ARG A 104 8.99 8.33 16.24
C ARG A 104 8.42 8.36 14.82
N VAL A 105 8.59 9.47 14.10
CA VAL A 105 8.06 9.61 12.75
C VAL A 105 9.10 9.16 11.72
N ILE A 106 8.82 8.03 11.05
CA ILE A 106 9.56 7.63 9.85
C ILE A 106 8.88 8.27 8.65
N LYS A 107 9.57 9.21 7.98
CA LYS A 107 9.07 9.87 6.77
C LYS A 107 9.12 8.89 5.60
N ALA A 108 7.96 8.42 5.16
CA ALA A 108 7.80 7.68 3.90
C ALA A 108 7.15 8.60 2.84
N SER A 109 7.72 9.79 2.66
CA SER A 109 7.31 10.70 1.59
C SER A 109 8.07 10.31 0.33
N ASP A 110 7.48 9.46 -0.53
CA ASP A 110 7.86 9.33 -1.95
C ASP A 110 6.88 8.47 -2.81
N PHE A 111 5.82 7.89 -2.24
CA PHE A 111 5.12 6.76 -2.91
C PHE A 111 3.83 7.06 -3.69
N LEU A 112 3.52 8.31 -4.03
CA LEU A 112 2.24 8.63 -4.68
C LEU A 112 2.38 8.99 -6.17
N LYS A 113 2.29 7.98 -7.05
CA LYS A 113 1.73 8.16 -8.42
C LYS A 113 0.96 6.92 -8.94
N ALA A 114 -0.35 7.17 -9.17
CA ALA A 114 -1.28 6.65 -10.20
C ALA A 114 -1.65 5.14 -10.23
N PRO A 115 -2.60 4.69 -11.10
CA PRO A 115 -4.05 4.71 -10.88
C PRO A 115 -4.73 3.31 -10.88
N TRP A 116 -5.80 3.21 -10.08
CA TRP A 116 -6.97 2.30 -10.07
C TRP A 116 -6.92 0.85 -10.61
N ALA A 117 -7.38 -0.10 -9.77
CA ALA A 117 -7.83 -1.44 -10.19
C ALA A 117 -9.07 -1.91 -9.39
N ARG A 118 -9.91 -2.74 -10.04
CA ARG A 118 -11.31 -3.07 -9.66
C ARG A 118 -11.51 -4.10 -8.54
N ASN A 119 -10.45 -4.63 -7.94
CA ASN A 119 -10.54 -5.51 -6.76
C ASN A 119 -9.67 -4.97 -5.63
N LEU A 120 -10.31 -4.23 -4.72
CA LEU A 120 -9.64 -3.43 -3.70
C LEU A 120 -8.79 -4.27 -2.73
N SER A 121 -9.28 -5.47 -2.39
CA SER A 121 -8.66 -6.34 -1.39
C SER A 121 -7.25 -6.81 -1.75
N LEU A 122 -6.92 -6.91 -3.05
CA LEU A 122 -5.61 -7.37 -3.51
C LEU A 122 -4.50 -6.38 -3.14
N VAL A 123 -4.78 -5.08 -3.27
CA VAL A 123 -3.84 -4.01 -2.95
C VAL A 123 -3.77 -3.80 -1.44
N THR A 124 -4.93 -3.76 -0.77
CA THR A 124 -4.95 -3.52 0.67
C THR A 124 -4.27 -4.65 1.44
N ASN A 125 -4.40 -5.91 1.01
CA ASN A 125 -3.65 -7.03 1.61
C ASN A 125 -2.12 -6.91 1.41
N CYS A 126 -1.67 -6.39 0.26
CA CYS A 126 -0.24 -6.13 0.04
C CYS A 126 0.26 -5.00 0.95
N MET A 127 -0.52 -3.93 1.11
CA MET A 127 -0.22 -2.82 2.03
C MET A 127 -0.22 -3.29 3.48
N GLU A 128 -1.21 -4.10 3.89
CA GLU A 128 -1.28 -4.70 5.22
C GLU A 128 -0.02 -5.53 5.52
N HIS A 129 0.38 -6.41 4.60
CA HIS A 129 1.61 -7.19 4.75
C HIS A 129 2.86 -6.29 4.83
N ALA A 130 2.92 -5.23 4.04
CA ALA A 130 4.04 -4.28 4.08
C ALA A 130 4.15 -3.56 5.43
N LEU A 131 3.02 -3.23 6.05
CA LEU A 131 2.97 -2.50 7.32
C LEU A 131 3.16 -3.42 8.55
N THR A 132 2.80 -4.70 8.43
CA THR A 132 2.76 -5.63 9.58
C THR A 132 3.87 -6.67 9.59
N ALA A 133 4.53 -6.95 8.46
CA ALA A 133 5.58 -7.97 8.38
C ALA A 133 6.90 -7.51 9.04
N CYS A 134 7.60 -8.43 9.69
CA CYS A 134 8.96 -8.21 10.22
C CYS A 134 9.99 -7.99 9.09
N HIS A 135 9.76 -8.62 7.94
CA HIS A 135 10.63 -8.55 6.76
C HIS A 135 9.79 -8.19 5.52
N PRO A 136 9.45 -6.90 5.32
CA PRO A 136 8.64 -6.49 4.18
C PRO A 136 9.38 -6.74 2.86
N ARG A 137 8.63 -7.08 1.81
CA ARG A 137 9.18 -7.26 0.47
C ARG A 137 9.56 -5.91 -0.13
N SER A 138 10.68 -5.87 -0.86
CA SER A 138 11.10 -4.69 -1.62
C SER A 138 10.15 -4.36 -2.78
N ARG A 139 9.39 -5.36 -3.27
CA ARG A 139 8.41 -5.18 -4.35
C ARG A 139 7.16 -6.02 -4.09
N TYR A 140 6.01 -5.36 -4.02
CA TYR A 140 4.71 -6.02 -3.95
C TYR A 140 4.02 -5.94 -5.30
N SER A 141 3.55 -7.08 -5.80
CA SER A 141 2.69 -7.16 -6.98
C SER A 141 1.29 -7.53 -6.49
N ALA A 142 0.41 -6.54 -6.47
CA ALA A 142 -1.00 -6.74 -6.13
C ALA A 142 -1.73 -7.30 -7.36
N GLY A 143 -2.25 -8.52 -7.24
CA GLY A 143 -2.94 -9.21 -8.33
C GLY A 143 -2.06 -10.19 -9.13
N TRP A 144 -2.74 -11.06 -9.87
CA TRP A 144 -2.12 -12.07 -10.74
C TRP A 144 -1.63 -11.46 -12.05
N ASP A 145 -2.36 -10.47 -12.57
CA ASP A 145 -1.99 -9.61 -13.70
C ASP A 145 -0.62 -8.95 -13.48
N ALA A 146 -0.37 -8.35 -12.32
CA ALA A 146 0.91 -7.72 -12.02
C ALA A 146 2.09 -8.71 -12.03
N LYS A 147 1.85 -9.96 -11.61
CA LYS A 147 2.88 -11.01 -11.55
C LYS A 147 3.17 -11.65 -12.90
N PHE A 148 2.15 -11.87 -13.72
CA PHE A 148 2.29 -12.63 -14.96
C PHE A 148 2.40 -11.76 -16.22
N LEU A 149 1.92 -10.52 -16.21
CA LEU A 149 2.03 -9.60 -17.35
C LEU A 149 3.18 -8.61 -17.16
N TYR A 150 3.16 -7.85 -16.05
CA TYR A 150 4.09 -6.74 -15.86
C TYR A 150 5.50 -7.16 -15.44
N LEU A 151 5.62 -8.21 -14.61
CA LEU A 151 6.93 -8.68 -14.19
C LEU A 151 7.76 -9.21 -15.37
N PRO A 152 7.22 -10.06 -16.27
CA PRO A 152 7.96 -10.47 -17.47
C PRO A 152 8.23 -9.31 -18.42
N MET A 153 7.26 -8.41 -18.64
CA MET A 153 7.46 -7.22 -19.48
C MET A 153 8.61 -6.35 -19.00
N SER A 154 8.85 -6.26 -17.69
CA SER A 154 9.97 -5.48 -17.15
C SER A 154 11.37 -6.03 -17.50
N TYR A 155 11.46 -7.31 -17.90
CA TYR A 155 12.70 -7.95 -18.36
C TYR A 155 12.77 -8.09 -19.89
N LEU A 156 11.71 -7.71 -20.61
CA LEU A 156 11.67 -7.73 -22.08
C LEU A 156 12.31 -6.46 -22.66
N PRO A 157 13.02 -6.54 -23.80
CA PRO A 157 13.49 -5.38 -24.55
C PRO A 157 12.37 -4.39 -24.87
N SER A 158 12.63 -3.08 -24.77
CA SER A 158 11.64 -2.02 -24.95
C SER A 158 10.86 -2.13 -26.27
N PHE A 159 11.52 -2.53 -27.37
CA PHE A 159 10.88 -2.72 -28.68
C PHE A 159 9.75 -3.76 -28.66
N LEU A 160 9.92 -4.86 -27.92
CA LEU A 160 8.89 -5.90 -27.82
C LEU A 160 7.70 -5.43 -26.96
N VAL A 161 7.98 -4.69 -25.90
CA VAL A 161 6.95 -4.08 -25.06
C VAL A 161 6.15 -3.05 -25.86
N ASP A 162 6.82 -2.18 -26.61
CA ASP A 162 6.17 -1.16 -27.45
C ASP A 162 5.33 -1.78 -28.58
N LEU A 163 5.79 -2.87 -29.20
CA LEU A 163 5.01 -3.62 -30.20
C LEU A 163 3.74 -4.24 -29.58
N MET A 164 3.84 -4.82 -28.39
CA MET A 164 2.70 -5.42 -27.68
C MET A 164 1.66 -4.37 -27.26
N ILE A 165 2.12 -3.20 -26.82
CA ILE A 165 1.24 -2.07 -26.47
C ILE A 165 0.57 -1.52 -27.73
N TYR A 166 1.34 -1.32 -28.81
CA TYR A 166 0.81 -0.81 -30.08
C TYR A 166 -0.25 -1.72 -30.70
N TRP A 167 -0.14 -3.04 -30.55
CA TRP A 167 -1.11 -4.00 -31.07
C TRP A 167 -2.44 -4.00 -30.30
N ASN A 168 -2.40 -3.71 -29.00
CA ASN A 168 -3.58 -3.81 -28.12
C ASN A 168 -4.28 -2.47 -27.85
N TYR A 169 -3.65 -1.33 -28.16
CA TYR A 169 -4.25 -0.01 -28.00
C TYR A 169 -4.76 0.54 -29.34
N PRO A 170 -5.95 1.16 -29.38
CA PRO A 170 -6.43 1.83 -30.58
C PRO A 170 -5.46 2.95 -30.96
N GLN A 171 -5.05 3.00 -32.22
CA GLN A 171 -4.16 4.05 -32.71
C GLN A 171 -4.80 5.43 -32.46
N PRO A 172 -4.04 6.40 -31.93
CA PRO A 172 -4.55 7.76 -31.81
C PRO A 172 -4.95 8.26 -33.19
N ALA A 173 -6.12 8.90 -33.29
CA ALA A 173 -6.54 9.56 -34.52
C ALA A 173 -5.42 10.51 -34.97
N LYS A 174 -5.00 10.38 -36.22
CA LYS A 174 -3.90 11.19 -36.79
C LYS A 174 -4.18 12.66 -36.48
N ALA A 175 -3.26 13.30 -35.76
CA ALA A 175 -3.28 14.74 -35.61
C ALA A 175 -3.15 15.35 -37.01
N LEU A 176 -4.20 16.05 -37.43
CA LEU A 176 -4.28 16.80 -38.69
C LEU A 176 -3.29 17.97 -38.67
#